data_AF-A0A2N5A2A0-F1
#
_entry.id   AF-A0A2N5A2A0-F1
#
_cell.length_a   1.000
_cell.length_b   1.000
_cell.length_c   1.000
_cell.angle_alpha   90.00
_cell.angle_beta   90.00
_cell.angle_gamma   90.00
#
_symmetry.space_group_name_H-M   'P 1'
#
loop_
_entity.id
_entity.type
_entity.pdbx_description
1 polymer ?
#
loop_
_entity_poly.entity_id
_entity_poly.type
_entity_poly.pdbx_seq_one_letter_code
_entity_poly.pdbx_strand_id
1 'polypeptide(L)' 'MSTTKLTRREQREHAQRFIDTLAGTAFPNSRRIYVHGSQADIRVPMREIELSPTLVGGDKDNPRYEANEP' A
#
# COMPACT_ATOMS: atom_id res chain seq x y z
N MET A 1 -27.75 -8.97 28.92
CA MET A 1 -26.91 -7.76 29.10
C MET A 1 -27.46 -6.66 28.23
N SER A 2 -27.82 -5.51 28.79
CA SER A 2 -28.46 -4.41 28.06
C SER A 2 -27.39 -3.62 27.31
N THR A 3 -27.48 -3.54 25.98
CA THR A 3 -26.60 -2.71 25.15
C THR A 3 -27.02 -1.25 25.27
N THR A 4 -26.26 -0.46 26.03
CA THR A 4 -26.45 0.99 26.10
C THR A 4 -26.29 1.60 24.71
N LYS A 5 -27.33 2.27 24.20
CA LYS A 5 -27.27 2.94 22.89
C LYS A 5 -26.40 4.19 22.99
N LEU A 6 -25.35 4.24 22.16
CA LEU A 6 -24.47 5.40 22.01
C LEU A 6 -25.24 6.61 21.48
N THR A 7 -24.84 7.80 21.91
CA THR A 7 -25.33 9.05 21.33
C THR A 7 -24.82 9.22 19.89
N ARG A 8 -25.51 10.06 19.09
CA ARG A 8 -25.08 10.36 17.71
C ARG A 8 -23.65 10.92 17.64
N ARG A 9 -23.23 11.69 18.64
CA ARG A 9 -21.86 12.24 18.71
C ARG A 9 -20.84 11.12 18.88
N GLU A 10 -21.05 10.23 19.85
CA GLU A 10 -20.14 9.12 20.13
C GLU A 10 -20.07 8.14 18.96
N GLN A 11 -21.18 7.90 18.25
CA GLN A 11 -21.18 7.10 17.02
C GLN A 11 -20.31 7.73 15.93
N ARG A 12 -20.38 9.06 15.74
CA ARG A 12 -19.53 9.76 14.76
C ARG A 12 -18.06 9.73 15.16
N GLU A 13 -17.74 9.91 16.43
CA GLU A 13 -16.36 9.81 16.92
C GLU A 13 -15.80 8.40 16.79
N HIS A 14 -16.61 7.37 17.00
CA HIS A 14 -16.22 5.98 16.75
C HIS A 14 -15.99 5.71 15.26
N ALA A 15 -16.89 6.18 14.40
CA ALA A 15 -16.75 6.04 12.94
C ALA A 15 -15.51 6.79 12.41
N GLN A 16 -15.25 8.00 12.92
CA GLN A 16 -14.08 8.79 12.55
C GLN A 16 -12.80 8.06 12.95
N ARG A 17 -12.71 7.61 14.22
CA ARG A 17 -11.56 6.82 14.69
C ARG A 17 -11.35 5.56 13.86
N PHE A 18 -12.43 4.87 13.49
CA PHE A 18 -12.35 3.69 12.62
C PHE A 18 -11.79 4.05 11.25
N ILE A 19 -12.26 5.14 10.61
CA ILE A 19 -11.73 5.62 9.32
C ILE A 19 -10.26 6.02 9.45
N ASP A 20 -9.88 6.71 10.53
CA ASP A 20 -8.50 7.13 10.75
C ASP A 20 -7.58 5.91 10.96
N THR A 21 -8.08 4.83 11.57
CA THR A 21 -7.34 3.55 11.69
C THR A 21 -7.26 2.78 10.37
N LEU A 22 -8.17 3.07 9.43
CA LEU A 22 -8.11 2.53 8.07
C LEU A 22 -7.13 3.31 7.18
N ALA A 23 -6.54 4.40 7.66
CA ALA A 23 -5.46 5.08 6.97
C ALA A 23 -4.27 4.11 6.85
N GLY A 24 -4.28 3.36 5.75
CA GLY A 24 -3.24 2.42 5.40
C GLY A 24 -1.92 3.15 5.40
N THR A 25 -0.99 2.70 6.23
CA THR A 25 0.41 3.01 6.05
C THR A 25 0.74 2.72 4.59
N ALA A 26 0.95 3.78 3.80
CA ALA A 26 1.38 3.63 2.43
C ALA A 26 2.68 2.84 2.49
N PHE A 27 2.67 1.62 1.93
CA PHE A 27 3.87 0.82 1.85
C PHE A 27 4.88 1.64 1.01
N PRO A 28 5.99 2.11 1.61
CA PRO A 28 6.92 2.98 0.91
C PRO A 28 7.46 2.28 -0.34
N ASN A 29 7.77 3.06 -1.38
CA ASN A 29 8.25 2.55 -2.67
C ASN A 29 7.31 1.50 -3.30
N SER A 30 6.00 1.63 -3.07
CA SER A 30 5.01 0.77 -3.72
C SER A 30 3.70 1.51 -3.96
N ARG A 31 2.98 1.08 -5.00
CA ARG A 31 1.68 1.65 -5.36
C ARG A 31 0.68 0.54 -5.71
N ARG A 32 -0.60 0.79 -5.42
CA ARG A 32 -1.68 -0.08 -5.87
C ARG A 32 -1.93 0.16 -7.36
N ILE A 33 -1.87 -0.90 -8.14
CA ILE A 33 -2.22 -0.89 -9.56
C ILE A 33 -3.42 -1.80 -9.82
N TYR A 34 -4.03 -1.65 -10.98
CA TYR A 34 -5.11 -2.50 -11.44
C TYR A 34 -4.74 -3.07 -12.80
N VAL A 35 -4.57 -4.38 -12.88
CA VAL A 35 -4.28 -5.08 -14.14
C VAL A 35 -5.59 -5.52 -14.77
N HIS A 36 -5.73 -5.32 -16.08
CA HIS A 36 -6.90 -5.78 -16.82
C HIS A 36 -6.95 -7.31 -16.85
N GLY A 37 -8.12 -7.87 -16.55
CA GLY A 37 -8.36 -9.30 -16.69
C GLY A 37 -8.65 -9.70 -18.14
N SER A 38 -9.03 -10.96 -18.33
CA SER A 38 -9.46 -11.48 -19.64
C SER A 38 -10.73 -10.81 -20.17
N GLN A 39 -11.60 -10.34 -19.27
CA GLN A 39 -12.78 -9.54 -19.61
C GLN A 39 -12.50 -8.06 -19.33
N ALA A 40 -13.05 -7.18 -20.17
CA ALA A 40 -12.75 -5.74 -20.14
C ALA A 40 -13.17 -5.03 -18.84
N ASP A 41 -14.18 -5.57 -18.15
CA ASP A 41 -14.73 -5.07 -16.89
C ASP A 41 -13.95 -5.56 -15.65
N ILE A 42 -13.08 -6.57 -15.80
CA ILE A 42 -12.30 -7.11 -14.70
C ILE A 42 -11.03 -6.28 -14.49
N ARG A 43 -10.83 -5.84 -13.24
CA ARG A 43 -9.61 -5.18 -12.77
C ARG A 43 -9.07 -5.86 -11.52
N VAL A 44 -7.92 -6.52 -11.66
CA VAL A 44 -7.26 -7.24 -10.56
C VAL A 44 -6.35 -6.29 -9.80
N PRO A 45 -6.59 -6.04 -8.50
CA PRO A 45 -5.71 -5.18 -7.71
C PRO A 45 -4.38 -5.90 -7.45
N MET A 46 -3.28 -5.26 -7.84
CA MET A 46 -1.93 -5.72 -7.57
C MET A 46 -1.17 -4.63 -6.82
N ARG A 47 -0.05 -5.00 -6.20
CA ARG A 47 0.92 -4.06 -5.63
C ARG A 47 2.15 -4.05 -6.51
N GLU A 48 2.44 -2.90 -7.12
CA GLU A 48 3.69 -2.68 -7.84
C GLU A 48 4.73 -2.17 -6.83
N ILE A 49 5.91 -2.79 -6.84
CA ILE A 49 7.00 -2.51 -5.91
C ILE A 49 8.16 -1.94 -6.71
N GLU A 50 8.63 -0.76 -6.35
CA GLU A 50 9.84 -0.18 -6.92
C GLU A 50 11.06 -0.76 -6.21
N LEU A 51 11.94 -1.38 -7.00
CA LEU A 51 13.16 -2.00 -6.49
C LEU A 51 14.33 -1.03 -6.61
N SER A 52 15.24 -1.06 -5.64
CA SER A 52 16.53 -0.40 -5.76
C SER A 52 17.41 -1.12 -6.80
N PRO A 53 18.31 -0.40 -7.49
CA PRO A 53 19.33 -1.01 -8.34
C PRO A 53 20.15 -2.09 -7.59
N THR A 54 20.53 -3.15 -8.30
CA THR A 54 21.35 -4.24 -7.77
C THR A 54 22.83 -3.89 -7.84
N LEU A 55 23.55 -4.16 -6.75
CA LEU A 55 25.01 -4.04 -6.71
C LEU A 55 25.62 -5.17 -7.55
N VAL A 56 26.25 -4.83 -8.67
CA VAL A 56 26.83 -5.80 -9.62
C VAL A 56 28.36 -5.86 -9.55
N GLY A 57 29.00 -5.00 -8.76
CA GLY A 57 30.45 -5.00 -8.58
C GLY A 57 31.00 -3.64 -8.14
N GLY A 58 32.27 -3.39 -8.42
CA GLY A 58 33.00 -2.20 -7.98
C GLY A 58 33.80 -2.42 -6.70
N ASP A 59 34.46 -1.37 -6.24
CA ASP A 59 35.17 -1.35 -4.96
C ASP A 59 34.38 -0.55 -3.91
N LYS A 60 34.94 -0.42 -2.71
CA LYS A 60 34.30 0.28 -1.60
C LYS A 60 34.04 1.76 -1.92
N ASP A 61 34.91 2.39 -2.69
CA ASP A 61 34.85 3.82 -3.00
C ASP A 61 34.03 4.08 -4.28
N ASN A 62 33.94 3.08 -5.17
CA ASN A 62 33.23 3.14 -6.45
C ASN A 62 32.40 1.88 -6.70
N PRO A 63 31.26 1.70 -6.00
CA PRO A 63 30.34 0.60 -6.27
C PRO A 63 29.60 0.81 -7.60
N ARG A 64 29.39 -0.28 -8.35
CA ARG A 64 28.63 -0.32 -9.60
C ARG A 64 27.26 -0.93 -9.37
N TYR A 65 26.21 -0.17 -9.68
CA TYR A 65 24.82 -0.61 -9.60
C TYR A 65 24.17 -0.66 -10.98
N GLU A 66 23.26 -1.63 -11.17
CA GLU A 66 22.47 -1.76 -12.40
C GLU A 66 20.98 -1.92 -12.06
N ALA A 67 20.11 -1.44 -12.94
CA ALA A 67 18.66 -1.61 -12.77
C ALA A 67 18.28 -3.09 -12.86
N ASN A 68 17.26 -3.49 -12.10
CA ASN A 68 16.71 -4.85 -12.21
C ASN A 68 15.93 -5.01 -13.52
N GLU A 69 15.87 -6.23 -14.01
CA GLU A 69 14.99 -6.59 -15.12
C GLU A 69 13.51 -6.34 -14.74
N PRO A 70 12.66 -5.97 -15.71
CA PRO A 70 11.24 -5.68 -15.50
C PRO A 70 10.39 -6.92 -15.18
#